data_AF-W9R5T3-F1
#
_entry.id   AF-W9R5T3-F1
#
_cell.length_a   1.000
_cell.length_b   1.000
_cell.length_c   1.000
_cell.angle_alpha   90.00
_cell.angle_beta   90.00
_cell.angle_gamma   90.00
#
_symmetry.space_group_name_H-M   'P 1'
#
loop_
_entity.id
_entity.type
_entity.pdbx_description
1 polymer ?
#
loop_
_entity_poly.entity_id
_entity_poly.type
_entity_poly.pdbx_seq_one_letter_code
_entity_poly.pdbx_strand_id
1 'polypeptide(L)'
;MHHMTFSAPPNSAPPLCVVACELVCGDRSQAIAAASALYLMHAASFTHEHLPFTDRPKPKPKPTVHSGYGPDFELLIPDAMVPFGYYELLAMSDDPAQDTSGRVLRVMVELTRAMGSQGIIDGEYQDGKMY
;
A
#
# COMPACT_ATOMS: atom_id res chain seq x y z
N MET A 1 7.86 -9.70 4.33
CA MET A 1 7.35 -8.30 4.32
C MET A 1 8.48 -7.30 4.16
N HIS A 2 9.36 -7.10 5.14
CA HIS A 2 10.42 -6.06 5.12
C HIS A 2 11.19 -5.93 3.79
N HIS A 3 11.77 -7.03 3.29
CA HIS A 3 12.50 -7.02 2.02
C HIS A 3 11.66 -6.49 0.84
N MET A 4 10.40 -6.90 0.75
CA MET A 4 9.50 -6.50 -0.34
C MET A 4 9.03 -5.06 -0.22
N THR A 5 8.77 -4.60 1.01
CA THR A 5 8.43 -3.20 1.30
C THR A 5 9.50 -2.24 0.76
N PHE A 6 10.78 -2.57 0.94
CA PHE A 6 11.89 -1.74 0.46
C PHE A 6 12.36 -2.06 -0.97
N SER A 7 11.78 -3.07 -1.61
CA SER A 7 12.03 -3.38 -3.02
C SER A 7 11.14 -2.55 -3.96
N ALA A 8 10.02 -2.05 -3.46
CA ALA A 8 9.14 -1.17 -4.22
C ALA A 8 9.82 0.18 -4.48
N PRO A 9 9.69 0.75 -5.69
CA PRO A 9 10.20 2.08 -5.97
C PRO A 9 9.47 3.13 -5.11
N PRO A 10 10.11 4.27 -4.81
CA PRO A 10 9.41 5.37 -4.17
C PRO A 10 8.33 5.93 -5.10
N ASN A 11 7.20 6.34 -4.52
CA ASN A 11 6.15 7.07 -5.21
C ASN A 11 5.79 8.37 -4.46
N SER A 12 4.98 9.22 -5.10
CA SER A 12 4.62 10.53 -4.56
C SER A 12 3.51 10.46 -3.49
N ALA A 13 2.76 9.37 -3.38
CA ALA A 13 1.59 9.30 -2.50
C ALA A 13 1.92 9.50 -1.00
N PRO A 14 2.93 8.81 -0.39
CA PRO A 14 3.31 9.04 1.00
C PRO A 14 3.78 10.48 1.31
N PRO A 15 4.71 11.10 0.55
CA PRO A 15 5.10 12.48 0.83
C PRO A 15 3.95 13.46 0.57
N LEU A 16 3.08 13.23 -0.43
CA LEU A 16 1.89 14.05 -0.65
C LEU A 16 0.90 13.96 0.51
N CYS A 17 0.72 12.79 1.13
CA CYS A 17 -0.12 12.62 2.31
C CYS A 17 0.36 13.50 3.47
N VAL A 18 1.67 13.51 3.72
CA VAL A 18 2.29 14.35 4.76
C VAL A 18 2.13 15.83 4.44
N VAL A 19 2.49 16.25 3.23
CA VAL A 19 2.39 17.66 2.80
C VAL A 19 0.95 18.15 2.81
N ALA A 20 -0.02 17.30 2.42
CA ALA A 20 -1.44 17.65 2.48
C ALA A 20 -1.92 17.89 3.92
N CYS A 21 -1.40 17.14 4.90
CA CYS A 21 -1.69 17.37 6.31
C CYS A 21 -1.11 18.70 6.80
N GLU A 22 0.15 18.99 6.49
CA GLU A 22 0.81 20.25 6.84
C GLU A 22 0.12 21.45 6.18
N LEU A 23 -0.33 21.32 4.92
CA LEU A 23 -1.02 22.35 4.16
C LEU A 23 -2.31 22.81 4.83
N VAL A 24 -3.02 21.90 5.50
CA VAL A 24 -4.25 22.21 6.26
C VAL A 24 -3.98 22.51 7.73
N CYS A 25 -2.73 22.89 8.06
CA CYS A 25 -2.27 23.21 9.42
C CYS A 25 -2.33 22.03 10.41
N GLY A 26 -2.33 20.78 9.91
CA GLY A 26 -2.17 19.59 10.74
C GLY A 26 -0.72 19.36 11.14
N ASP A 27 -0.51 18.57 12.18
CA ASP A 27 0.84 18.17 12.58
C ASP A 27 1.31 16.96 11.76
N ARG A 28 2.56 17.02 11.28
CA ARG A 28 3.16 15.96 10.47
C ARG A 28 3.02 14.57 11.10
N SER A 29 3.16 14.45 12.42
CA SER A 29 3.07 13.16 13.11
C SER A 29 1.71 12.47 12.91
N GLN A 30 0.65 13.26 12.73
CA GLN A 30 -0.71 12.76 12.49
C GLN A 30 -0.87 12.06 11.13
N ALA A 31 -0.01 12.38 10.16
CA ALA A 31 -0.06 11.82 8.81
C ALA A 31 0.91 10.64 8.61
N ILE A 32 1.88 10.43 9.50
CA ILE A 32 2.93 9.41 9.32
C ILE A 32 2.34 8.00 9.22
N ALA A 33 1.35 7.68 10.05
CA ALA A 33 0.67 6.38 10.00
C ALA A 33 -0.01 6.16 8.63
N ALA A 34 -0.76 7.16 8.14
CA ALA A 34 -1.44 7.09 6.85
C ALA A 34 -0.46 7.04 5.66
N ALA A 35 0.60 7.85 5.69
CA ALA A 35 1.64 7.83 4.66
C ALA A 35 2.37 6.46 4.61
N SER A 36 2.63 5.87 5.78
CA SER A 36 3.27 4.55 5.89
C SER A 36 2.34 3.43 5.39
N ALA A 37 1.05 3.51 5.71
CA ALA A 37 0.04 2.59 5.20
C ALA A 37 -0.08 2.67 3.66
N LEU A 38 -0.10 3.88 3.09
CA LEU A 38 -0.07 4.10 1.64
C LEU A 38 1.16 3.47 0.99
N TYR A 39 2.34 3.63 1.59
CA TYR A 39 3.57 3.03 1.06
C TYR A 39 3.54 1.50 1.10
N LEU A 40 3.04 0.91 2.19
CA LEU A 40 2.86 -0.54 2.28
C LEU A 40 1.91 -1.08 1.23
N MET A 41 0.80 -0.39 1.00
CA MET A 41 -0.17 -0.77 -0.03
C MET A 41 0.42 -0.66 -1.45
N HIS A 42 1.21 0.39 -1.71
CA HIS A 42 1.97 0.51 -2.94
C HIS A 42 2.94 -0.66 -3.13
N ALA A 43 3.70 -1.02 -2.10
CA ALA A 43 4.64 -2.12 -2.17
C ALA A 43 3.94 -3.49 -2.31
N ALA A 44 2.72 -3.65 -1.77
CA ALA A 44 1.90 -4.83 -1.97
C ALA A 44 1.46 -4.97 -3.45
N SER A 45 0.90 -3.90 -4.04
CA SER A 45 0.52 -3.88 -5.46
C SER A 45 1.74 -4.09 -6.37
N PHE A 46 2.87 -3.41 -6.09
CA PHE A 46 4.11 -3.59 -6.85
C PHE A 46 4.59 -5.05 -6.86
N THR A 47 4.56 -5.71 -5.69
CA THR A 47 4.92 -7.13 -5.60
C THR A 47 3.98 -7.99 -6.45
N HIS A 48 2.66 -7.80 -6.32
CA HIS A 48 1.64 -8.54 -7.10
C HIS A 48 1.82 -8.37 -8.62
N GLU A 49 2.11 -7.16 -9.10
CA GLU A 49 2.41 -6.92 -10.53
C GLU A 49 3.67 -7.64 -11.01
N HIS A 50 4.66 -7.79 -10.12
CA HIS A 50 5.99 -8.28 -10.45
C HIS A 50 6.21 -9.76 -10.08
N LEU A 51 5.19 -10.46 -9.60
CA LEU A 51 5.22 -11.91 -9.45
C LEU A 51 5.44 -12.61 -10.81
N PRO A 52 6.26 -13.66 -10.88
CA PRO A 52 6.41 -14.48 -12.07
C PRO A 52 5.21 -15.43 -12.17
N PHE A 53 4.10 -14.96 -12.74
CA PHE A 53 3.02 -15.86 -13.16
C PHE A 53 3.51 -16.69 -14.37
N THR A 54 3.25 -18.00 -14.33
CA THR A 54 3.68 -18.98 -15.34
C THR A 54 3.18 -18.67 -16.75
N ASP A 55 2.08 -17.91 -16.91
CA ASP A 55 1.41 -17.67 -18.19
C ASP A 55 1.59 -16.24 -18.75
N ARG A 56 2.36 -15.36 -18.09
CA ARG A 56 2.58 -13.99 -18.61
C ARG A 56 3.76 -13.96 -19.60
N PRO A 57 3.63 -13.34 -20.80
CA PRO A 57 4.75 -13.16 -21.71
C PRO A 57 5.86 -12.38 -20.99
N LYS A 58 7.08 -12.93 -21.09
CA LYS A 58 8.28 -12.62 -20.28
C LYS A 58 8.29 -11.22 -19.64
N PRO A 59 8.56 -11.12 -18.33
CA PRO A 59 8.58 -9.82 -17.69
C PRO A 59 9.62 -8.91 -18.34
N LYS A 60 9.23 -7.64 -18.54
CA LYS A 60 10.14 -6.50 -18.76
C LYS A 60 11.36 -6.65 -17.82
N PRO A 61 12.56 -6.20 -18.22
CA PRO A 61 13.80 -6.42 -17.45
C PRO A 61 13.58 -6.07 -15.97
N LYS A 62 13.41 -7.09 -15.12
CA LYS A 62 12.82 -6.95 -13.79
C LYS A 62 13.92 -6.68 -12.76
N PRO A 63 13.77 -5.68 -11.87
CA PRO A 63 14.26 -5.83 -10.52
C PRO A 63 13.39 -6.95 -9.91
N THR A 64 13.92 -8.16 -9.85
CA THR A 64 13.19 -9.28 -9.26
C THR A 64 13.05 -9.00 -7.78
N VAL A 65 11.81 -8.76 -7.32
CA VAL A 65 11.43 -8.83 -5.90
C VAL A 65 11.46 -10.30 -5.49
N HIS A 66 12.62 -10.95 -5.65
CA HIS A 66 12.80 -12.32 -5.23
C HIS A 66 13.19 -12.29 -3.77
N SER A 67 12.30 -12.77 -2.92
CA SER A 67 12.51 -12.82 -1.49
C SER A 67 13.33 -14.04 -1.06
N GLY A 68 13.65 -14.95 -1.99
CA GLY A 68 14.30 -16.23 -1.70
C GLY A 68 13.37 -17.28 -1.09
N TYR A 69 12.10 -16.93 -0.80
CA TYR A 69 11.13 -17.80 -0.13
C TYR A 69 10.22 -18.61 -1.09
N GLY A 70 10.43 -18.50 -2.40
CA GLY A 70 9.64 -19.19 -3.42
C GLY A 70 8.32 -18.49 -3.77
N PRO A 71 7.71 -18.83 -4.93
CA PRO A 71 6.62 -18.05 -5.52
C PRO A 71 5.34 -18.02 -4.68
N ASP A 72 5.02 -19.11 -3.97
CA ASP A 72 3.81 -19.19 -3.13
C ASP A 72 3.88 -18.22 -1.94
N PHE A 73 5.06 -18.08 -1.33
CA PHE A 73 5.28 -17.09 -0.27
C PHE A 73 5.26 -15.67 -0.80
N GLU A 74 5.81 -15.46 -1.99
CA GLU A 74 5.82 -14.14 -2.62
C GLU A 74 4.41 -13.64 -2.94
N LEU A 75 3.47 -14.56 -3.23
CA LEU A 75 2.05 -14.25 -3.40
C LEU A 75 1.36 -13.86 -2.08
N LEU A 76 1.69 -14.54 -0.98
CA LEU A 76 1.03 -14.32 0.32
C LEU A 76 1.55 -13.09 1.09
N ILE A 77 2.79 -12.64 0.83
CA ILE A 77 3.37 -11.50 1.56
C ILE A 77 2.58 -10.20 1.33
N PRO A 78 2.21 -9.81 0.10
CA PRO A 78 1.35 -8.65 -0.14
C PRO A 78 0.01 -8.72 0.60
N ASP A 79 -0.59 -9.91 0.67
CA ASP A 79 -1.87 -10.14 1.35
C ASP A 79 -1.76 -9.94 2.86
N ALA A 80 -0.56 -10.09 3.43
CA ALA A 80 -0.26 -9.73 4.82
C ALA A 80 0.11 -8.24 5.00
N MET A 81 0.65 -7.57 3.96
CA MET A 81 1.03 -6.15 4.02
C MET A 81 -0.17 -5.21 4.12
N VAL A 82 -1.24 -5.51 3.39
CA VAL A 82 -2.47 -4.71 3.40
C VAL A 82 -3.12 -4.65 4.80
N PRO A 83 -3.45 -5.77 5.46
CA PRO A 83 -4.04 -5.75 6.80
C PRO A 83 -3.09 -5.17 7.84
N PHE A 84 -1.77 -5.37 7.72
CA PHE A 84 -0.79 -4.72 8.59
C PHE A 84 -0.86 -3.18 8.47
N GLY A 85 -0.97 -2.65 7.26
CA GLY A 85 -1.14 -1.21 7.05
C GLY A 85 -2.44 -0.65 7.66
N TYR A 86 -3.56 -1.37 7.53
CA TYR A 86 -4.84 -0.94 8.09
C TYR A 86 -4.92 -1.07 9.62
N TYR A 87 -4.43 -2.18 10.16
CA TYR A 87 -4.57 -2.47 11.58
C TYR A 87 -3.43 -1.85 12.40
N GLU A 88 -2.19 -2.26 12.13
CA GLU A 88 -1.02 -1.89 12.96
C GLU A 88 -0.59 -0.44 12.77
N LEU A 89 -0.88 0.17 11.60
CA LEU A 89 -0.54 1.58 11.38
C LEU A 89 -1.74 2.48 11.62
N LEU A 90 -2.86 2.26 10.94
CA LEU A 90 -4.00 3.19 11.02
C LEU A 90 -4.82 2.99 12.29
N ALA A 91 -5.35 1.79 12.54
CA ALA A 91 -6.22 1.58 13.70
C ALA A 91 -5.50 1.81 15.03
N MET A 92 -4.23 1.37 15.15
CA MET A 92 -3.40 1.60 16.33
C MET A 92 -2.91 3.05 16.49
N SER A 93 -3.02 3.89 15.44
CA SER A 93 -2.76 5.34 15.56
C SER A 93 -3.94 6.12 16.15
N ASP A 94 -5.06 5.46 16.40
CA ASP A 94 -6.20 6.09 17.05
C ASP A 94 -5.90 6.38 18.52
N ASP A 95 -6.09 7.64 18.90
CA ASP A 95 -6.11 8.08 20.29
C ASP A 95 -7.52 8.61 20.62
N PRO A 96 -8.37 7.79 21.24
CA PRO A 96 -9.71 8.20 21.66
C PRO A 96 -9.71 9.41 22.61
N ALA A 97 -8.62 9.64 23.36
CA ALA A 97 -8.51 10.80 24.24
C ALA A 97 -8.36 12.12 23.45
N GLN A 98 -7.98 12.04 22.17
CA GLN A 98 -7.83 13.16 21.24
C GLN A 98 -8.97 13.24 20.20
N ASP A 99 -10.06 12.47 20.39
CA ASP A 99 -11.22 12.41 19.49
C ASP A 99 -10.84 12.09 18.02
N THR A 100 -9.83 11.23 17.82
CA THR A 100 -9.33 10.92 16.48
C THR A 100 -10.08 9.80 15.77
N SER A 101 -10.91 9.04 16.47
CA SER A 101 -11.49 7.78 15.97
C SER A 101 -12.31 7.99 14.69
N GLY A 102 -13.11 9.07 14.64
CA GLY A 102 -13.88 9.41 13.45
C GLY A 102 -13.00 9.79 12.25
N ARG A 103 -11.84 10.40 12.48
CA ARG A 103 -10.88 10.76 11.43
C ARG A 103 -10.14 9.53 10.93
N VAL A 104 -9.64 8.68 11.83
CA VAL A 104 -8.95 7.42 11.47
C VAL A 104 -9.87 6.53 10.65
N LEU A 105 -11.13 6.36 11.06
CA LEU A 105 -12.11 5.58 10.32
C LEU A 105 -12.33 6.13 8.89
N ARG A 106 -12.45 7.46 8.73
CA ARG A 106 -12.57 8.08 7.40
C ARG A 106 -11.34 7.81 6.54
N VAL A 107 -10.14 7.91 7.10
CA VAL A 107 -8.89 7.59 6.38
C VAL A 107 -8.89 6.13 5.93
N MET A 108 -9.27 5.18 6.79
CA MET A 108 -9.37 3.76 6.42
C MET A 108 -10.39 3.53 5.28
N VAL A 109 -11.54 4.20 5.32
CA VAL A 109 -12.55 4.12 4.25
C VAL A 109 -12.00 4.66 2.93
N GLU A 110 -11.33 5.81 2.94
CA GLU A 110 -10.78 6.40 1.71
C GLU A 110 -9.63 5.56 1.14
N LEU A 111 -8.75 5.02 1.99
CA LEU A 111 -7.68 4.12 1.55
C LEU A 111 -8.25 2.81 0.97
N THR A 112 -9.26 2.21 1.62
CA THR A 112 -9.87 0.96 1.11
C THR A 112 -10.57 1.17 -0.22
N ARG A 113 -11.21 2.31 -0.43
CA ARG A 113 -11.78 2.69 -1.74
C ARG A 113 -10.71 2.86 -2.81
N ALA A 114 -9.64 3.59 -2.49
CA ALA A 114 -8.53 3.83 -3.42
C ALA A 114 -7.80 2.53 -3.80
N MET A 115 -7.65 1.59 -2.87
CA MET A 115 -6.99 0.30 -3.12
C MET A 115 -7.91 -0.76 -3.72
N GLY A 116 -9.22 -0.62 -3.53
CA GLY A 116 -10.20 -1.64 -3.89
C GLY A 116 -10.59 -1.62 -5.37
N SER A 117 -11.72 -2.27 -5.64
CA SER A 117 -12.30 -2.41 -6.99
C SER A 117 -12.74 -1.10 -7.65
N GLN A 118 -12.71 0.03 -6.94
CA GLN A 118 -13.05 1.35 -7.47
C GLN A 118 -11.82 2.24 -7.69
N GLY A 119 -10.62 1.73 -7.42
CA GLY A 119 -9.37 2.46 -7.56
C GLY A 119 -8.34 1.63 -8.30
N ILE A 120 -7.27 1.22 -7.62
CA ILE A 120 -6.11 0.55 -8.25
C ILE A 120 -6.53 -0.68 -9.07
N ILE A 121 -7.42 -1.51 -8.52
CA ILE A 121 -7.84 -2.75 -9.20
C ILE A 121 -8.59 -2.46 -10.51
N ASP A 122 -9.44 -1.43 -10.54
CA ASP A 122 -10.11 -1.01 -11.77
C ASP A 122 -9.12 -0.43 -12.78
N GLY A 123 -8.16 0.36 -12.30
CA GLY A 123 -7.07 0.88 -13.14
C GLY A 123 -6.23 -0.24 -13.78
N GLU A 124 -5.85 -1.26 -13.00
CA GLU A 124 -5.12 -2.43 -13.51
C GLU A 124 -5.94 -3.24 -14.53
N TYR A 125 -7.25 -3.37 -14.30
CA TYR A 125 -8.17 -4.02 -15.22
C TYR A 125 -8.26 -3.26 -16.56
N GLN A 126 -8.45 -1.94 -16.50
CA GLN A 126 -8.56 -1.07 -17.68
C GLN A 126 -7.24 -0.96 -18.46
N ASP A 127 -6.10 -1.00 -17.77
CA ASP A 127 -4.75 -1.03 -18.38
C ASP A 127 -4.45 -2.37 -19.08
N GLY A 128 -5.34 -3.37 -18.97
CA GLY A 128 -5.16 -4.69 -19.56
C GLY A 128 -4.08 -5.52 -18.86
N LYS A 129 -3.69 -5.19 -17.62
CA LYS A 129 -2.68 -5.94 -16.84
C LYS A 129 -3.21 -7.25 -16.24
N MET A 130 -4.53 -7.46 -16.32
CA MET A 130 -5.20 -8.65 -15.83
C MET A 130 -5.47 -9.72 -16.91
N TYR A 131 -5.09 -9.45 -18.17
CA TYR A 131 -5.20 -10.35 -19.31
C TYR A 131 -3.85 -10.51 -20.02
#